data_AF-A0A942EY87-F1
#
_entry.id   AF-A0A942EY87-F1
#
_cell.length_a   1.000
_cell.length_b   1.000
_cell.length_c   1.000
_cell.angle_alpha   90.00
_cell.angle_beta   90.00
_cell.angle_gamma   90.00
#
_symmetry.space_group_name_H-M   'P 1'
#
loop_
_entity.id
_entity.type
_entity.pdbx_description
1 polymer ?
#
loop_
_entity_poly.entity_id
_entity_poly.type
_entity_poly.pdbx_seq_one_letter_code
_entity_poly.pdbx_strand_id
1 'polypeptide(L)'
;PAEVTGTLDFPHTYTYIRDFGEALATLGERDEALGQAWHVPNPPTLTQRELVTLFFKEAGLKPRFTVMGKLMMIMGGLFIPIAREMVEMAYEFEKPFIVESDKFVKTFGNMATPHDTAVKETIAWYREHLRGKK
;
A
#
# COMPACT_ATOMS: atom_id res chain seq x y z
N PRO A 1 -3.51 13.32 -13.32
CA PRO A 1 -3.18 11.88 -13.53
C PRO A 1 -2.64 11.35 -12.20
N ALA A 2 -2.82 10.06 -11.90
CA ALA A 2 -2.08 9.43 -10.83
C ALA A 2 -0.66 9.14 -11.31
N GLU A 3 0.34 9.60 -10.58
CA GLU A 3 1.74 9.31 -10.84
C GLU A 3 2.10 8.03 -10.06
N VAL A 4 2.63 7.04 -10.79
CA VAL A 4 2.98 5.72 -10.24
C VAL A 4 4.40 5.35 -10.68
N THR A 5 5.08 4.53 -9.90
CA THR A 5 6.46 4.10 -10.15
C THR A 5 6.53 2.63 -10.53
N GLY A 6 7.49 2.25 -11.36
CA GLY A 6 7.70 0.85 -11.73
C GLY A 6 6.64 0.30 -12.69
N THR A 7 6.27 -0.97 -12.54
CA THR A 7 5.32 -1.65 -13.43
C THR A 7 3.91 -1.62 -12.86
N LEU A 8 2.95 -1.19 -13.67
CA LEU A 8 1.54 -1.08 -13.26
C LEU A 8 0.85 -2.43 -13.02
N ASP A 9 1.33 -3.48 -13.66
CA ASP A 9 0.63 -4.75 -13.84
C ASP A 9 1.30 -5.92 -13.10
N PHE A 10 2.27 -5.65 -12.22
CA PHE A 10 2.75 -6.65 -11.27
C PHE A 10 1.83 -6.72 -10.04
N PRO A 11 1.58 -7.94 -9.52
CA PRO A 11 0.82 -8.11 -8.29
C PRO A 11 1.61 -7.54 -7.11
N HIS A 12 0.92 -6.79 -6.26
CA HIS A 12 1.47 -6.12 -5.09
C HIS A 12 0.46 -6.19 -3.94
N THR A 13 0.88 -6.67 -2.78
CA THR A 13 0.05 -6.72 -1.58
C THR A 13 0.11 -5.36 -0.87
N TYR A 14 -1.06 -4.77 -0.61
CA TYR A 14 -1.17 -3.47 0.04
C TYR A 14 -1.73 -3.60 1.46
N THR A 15 -1.08 -2.95 2.40
CA THR A 15 -1.49 -2.93 3.80
C THR A 15 -2.27 -1.66 4.13
N TYR A 16 -3.47 -1.83 4.68
CA TYR A 16 -4.24 -0.72 5.20
C TYR A 16 -3.70 -0.29 6.58
N ILE A 17 -3.51 1.02 6.77
CA ILE A 17 -2.80 1.56 7.95
C ILE A 17 -3.56 1.26 9.25
N ARG A 18 -4.89 1.22 9.24
CA ARG A 18 -5.66 0.87 10.45
C ARG A 18 -5.46 -0.60 10.82
N ASP A 19 -5.54 -1.51 9.84
CA ASP A 19 -5.26 -2.93 10.05
C ASP A 19 -3.83 -3.15 10.57
N PHE A 20 -2.86 -2.39 10.05
CA PHE A 20 -1.49 -2.44 10.58
C PHE A 20 -1.43 -2.05 12.06
N GLY A 21 -2.11 -0.97 12.44
CA GLY A 21 -2.18 -0.53 13.84
C GLY A 21 -2.86 -1.55 14.76
N GLU A 22 -3.99 -2.10 14.34
CA GLU A 22 -4.72 -3.13 15.08
C GLU A 22 -3.92 -4.44 15.20
N ALA A 23 -3.18 -4.82 14.16
CA ALA A 23 -2.28 -5.97 14.21
C ALA A 23 -1.14 -5.75 15.20
N LEU A 24 -0.53 -4.56 15.21
CA LEU A 24 0.50 -4.21 16.20
C LEU A 24 -0.04 -4.25 17.64
N ALA A 25 -1.25 -3.73 17.87
CA ALA A 25 -1.90 -3.80 19.18
C ALA A 25 -2.12 -5.26 19.60
N THR A 26 -2.66 -6.08 18.70
CA THR A 26 -2.87 -7.52 18.93
C THR A 26 -1.57 -8.24 19.29
N LEU A 27 -0.49 -7.98 18.56
CA LEU A 27 0.81 -8.60 18.83
C LEU A 27 1.46 -8.10 20.13
N GLY A 28 1.19 -6.86 20.53
CA GLY A 28 1.69 -6.28 21.77
C GLY A 28 0.99 -6.79 23.04
N GLU A 29 -0.24 -7.30 22.90
CA GLU A 29 -1.09 -7.72 24.03
C GLU A 29 -1.11 -9.25 24.25
N ARG A 30 -0.34 -10.03 23.47
CA ARG A 30 -0.45 -11.49 23.42
C ARG A 30 0.90 -12.17 23.53
N ASP A 31 1.10 -12.94 24.60
CA ASP A 31 2.36 -13.64 24.88
C ASP A 31 2.78 -14.60 23.77
N GLU A 32 1.81 -15.25 23.09
CA GLU A 32 2.07 -16.12 21.95
C GLU A 32 2.66 -15.41 20.72
N ALA A 33 2.63 -14.07 20.68
CA ALA A 33 3.26 -13.26 19.65
C ALA A 33 4.77 -13.06 19.87
N LEU A 34 5.26 -13.23 21.09
CA LEU A 34 6.63 -12.87 21.49
C LEU A 34 7.69 -13.74 20.81
N GLY A 35 8.78 -13.10 20.37
CA GLY A 35 9.93 -13.79 19.75
C GLY A 35 9.65 -14.34 18.36
N GLN A 36 8.57 -13.88 17.70
CA GLN A 36 8.13 -14.37 16.40
C GLN A 36 8.09 -13.24 15.37
N ALA A 37 8.37 -13.57 14.11
CA ALA A 37 8.07 -12.71 12.97
C ALA A 37 6.61 -12.94 12.51
N TRP A 38 5.93 -11.85 12.16
CA TRP A 38 4.53 -11.82 11.74
C TRP A 38 4.36 -10.94 10.51
N HIS A 39 3.57 -11.41 9.56
CA HIS A 39 3.08 -10.58 8.45
C HIS A 39 1.64 -10.20 8.74
N VAL A 40 1.33 -8.91 8.61
CA VAL A 40 -0.02 -8.38 8.81
C VAL A 40 -0.97 -8.96 7.76
N PRO A 41 -2.19 -9.37 8.13
CA PRO A 41 -3.21 -9.78 7.16
C PRO A 41 -3.54 -8.65 6.19
N ASN A 42 -3.63 -8.98 4.90
CA ASN A 42 -3.97 -8.04 3.85
C ASN A 42 -5.17 -8.56 3.04
N PRO A 43 -6.00 -7.67 2.47
CA PRO A 43 -6.99 -8.07 1.47
C PRO A 43 -6.29 -8.67 0.23
N PRO A 44 -7.04 -9.33 -0.67
CA PRO A 44 -6.46 -9.99 -1.86
C PRO A 44 -5.51 -9.08 -2.63
N THR A 45 -4.38 -9.64 -3.07
CA THR A 45 -3.36 -8.93 -3.86
C THR A 45 -3.95 -8.31 -5.12
N LEU A 46 -3.53 -7.07 -5.43
CA LEU A 46 -3.93 -6.32 -6.61
C LEU A 46 -2.69 -5.86 -7.38
N THR A 47 -2.87 -5.45 -8.61
CA THR A 47 -1.89 -4.64 -9.33
C THR A 47 -2.01 -3.16 -8.94
N GLN A 48 -0.95 -2.37 -9.17
CA GLN A 48 -1.01 -0.91 -9.00
C GLN A 48 -2.14 -0.29 -9.83
N ARG A 49 -2.36 -0.81 -11.05
CA ARG A 49 -3.45 -0.36 -11.92
C ARG A 49 -4.81 -0.57 -11.28
N GLU A 50 -5.05 -1.75 -10.71
CA GLU A 50 -6.33 -2.09 -10.06
C GLU A 50 -6.56 -1.21 -8.83
N LEU A 51 -5.57 -1.12 -7.92
CA LEU A 51 -5.70 -0.30 -6.71
C LEU A 51 -6.01 1.17 -7.05
N VAL A 52 -5.22 1.77 -7.94
CA VAL A 52 -5.42 3.18 -8.33
C VAL A 52 -6.76 3.37 -9.04
N THR A 53 -7.23 2.37 -9.81
CA THR A 53 -8.57 2.40 -10.41
C THR A 53 -9.67 2.44 -9.37
N LEU A 54 -9.54 1.73 -8.23
CA LEU A 54 -10.48 1.83 -7.11
C LEU A 54 -10.53 3.24 -6.54
N PHE A 55 -9.38 3.90 -6.37
CA PHE A 55 -9.32 5.30 -5.94
C PHE A 55 -10.00 6.25 -6.93
N PHE A 56 -9.78 6.08 -8.23
CA PHE A 56 -10.45 6.89 -9.27
C PHE A 56 -11.97 6.69 -9.23
N LYS A 57 -12.42 5.44 -9.11
CA LYS A 57 -13.84 5.08 -9.02
C LYS A 57 -14.50 5.76 -7.82
N GLU A 58 -13.91 5.64 -6.63
CA GLU A 58 -14.43 6.26 -5.40
C GLU A 58 -14.38 7.80 -5.45
N ALA A 59 -13.39 8.36 -6.16
CA ALA A 59 -13.32 9.80 -6.40
C ALA A 59 -14.30 10.31 -7.47
N GLY A 60 -15.01 9.44 -8.19
CA GLY A 60 -15.90 9.81 -9.30
C GLY A 60 -15.15 10.31 -10.54
N LEU A 61 -13.93 9.85 -10.75
CA LEU A 61 -13.03 10.31 -11.82
C LEU A 61 -12.69 9.17 -12.79
N LYS A 62 -12.33 9.52 -14.04
CA LYS A 62 -11.83 8.54 -15.01
C LYS A 62 -10.36 8.19 -14.72
N PRO A 63 -9.98 6.90 -14.67
CA PRO A 63 -8.60 6.50 -14.46
C PRO A 63 -7.64 7.10 -15.47
N ARG A 64 -6.55 7.71 -14.98
CA ARG A 64 -5.47 8.24 -15.81
C ARG A 64 -4.14 8.08 -15.09
N PHE A 65 -3.16 7.47 -15.75
CA PHE A 65 -1.89 7.08 -15.15
C PHE A 65 -0.73 7.78 -15.86
N THR A 66 0.30 8.12 -15.09
CA THR A 66 1.63 8.50 -15.56
C THR A 66 2.63 7.59 -14.88
N VAL A 67 3.40 6.83 -15.66
CA VAL A 67 4.37 5.87 -15.12
C VAL A 67 5.76 6.48 -15.12
N MET A 68 6.36 6.60 -13.94
CA MET A 68 7.75 6.97 -13.77
C MET A 68 8.61 5.71 -13.89
N GLY A 69 9.30 5.56 -15.03
CA GLY A 69 10.24 4.46 -15.25
C GLY A 69 11.51 4.60 -14.42
N LYS A 70 12.21 3.48 -14.19
CA LYS A 70 13.47 3.41 -13.42
C LYS A 70 14.51 4.45 -13.84
N LEU A 71 14.66 4.68 -15.15
CA LEU A 71 15.61 5.67 -15.68
C LEU A 71 15.26 7.10 -15.24
N MET A 72 13.97 7.47 -15.24
CA MET A 72 13.54 8.78 -14.76
C MET A 72 13.75 8.91 -13.25
N MET A 73 13.52 7.85 -12.48
CA MET A 73 13.81 7.84 -11.03
C MET A 73 15.31 7.97 -10.74
N ILE A 74 16.18 7.25 -11.46
CA ILE A 74 17.64 7.36 -11.31
C ILE A 74 18.11 8.79 -11.61
N MET A 75 17.65 9.37 -12.72
CA MET A 75 17.99 10.75 -13.09
C MET A 75 17.48 11.76 -12.05
N GLY A 76 16.26 11.56 -11.54
CA GLY A 76 15.71 12.38 -10.45
C GLY A 76 16.48 12.24 -9.14
N GLY A 77 16.95 11.04 -8.80
CA GLY A 77 17.70 10.74 -7.58
C GLY A 77 19.08 11.40 -7.49
N LEU A 78 19.63 11.89 -8.60
CA LEU A 78 20.85 12.71 -8.61
C LEU A 78 20.61 14.11 -8.02
N PHE A 79 19.37 14.59 -8.02
CA PHE A 79 19.02 15.96 -7.62
C PHE A 79 17.99 16.01 -6.46
N ILE A 80 17.22 14.94 -6.26
CA ILE A 80 16.13 14.86 -5.28
C ILE A 80 16.40 13.69 -4.32
N PRO A 81 16.71 13.94 -3.04
CA PRO A 81 17.00 12.88 -2.07
C PRO A 81 15.88 11.84 -1.94
N ILE A 82 14.62 12.27 -1.95
CA ILE A 82 13.45 11.38 -1.90
C ILE A 82 13.41 10.42 -3.10
N ALA A 83 13.77 10.90 -4.31
CA ALA A 83 13.81 10.05 -5.49
C ALA A 83 14.93 9.01 -5.40
N ARG A 84 16.04 9.33 -4.72
CA ARG A 84 17.14 8.38 -4.48
C ARG A 84 16.74 7.23 -3.56
N GLU A 85 16.01 7.52 -2.48
CA GLU A 85 15.45 6.48 -1.60
C GLU A 85 14.44 5.60 -2.34
N MET A 86 13.60 6.19 -3.20
CA MET A 86 12.66 5.43 -4.04
C MET A 86 13.35 4.51 -5.05
N VAL A 87 14.57 4.82 -5.50
CA VAL A 87 15.36 3.90 -6.36
C VAL A 87 15.78 2.66 -5.57
N GLU A 88 16.14 2.80 -4.30
CA GLU A 88 16.49 1.66 -3.45
C GLU A 88 15.28 0.77 -3.17
N MET A 89 14.07 1.36 -3.07
CA MET A 89 12.80 0.63 -2.88
C MET A 89 12.14 0.18 -4.20
N ALA A 90 12.70 0.55 -5.36
CA ALA A 90 12.09 0.26 -6.66
C ALA A 90 11.90 -1.24 -6.92
N TYR A 91 12.67 -2.11 -6.26
CA TYR A 91 12.52 -3.56 -6.39
C TYR A 91 11.12 -4.06 -6.02
N GLU A 92 10.42 -3.39 -5.10
CA GLU A 92 9.07 -3.75 -4.66
C GLU A 92 8.01 -3.54 -5.77
N PHE A 93 8.34 -2.73 -6.78
CA PHE A 93 7.46 -2.39 -7.90
C PHE A 93 7.99 -2.87 -9.27
N GLU A 94 9.15 -3.53 -9.29
CA GLU A 94 9.77 -4.14 -10.48
C GLU A 94 9.55 -5.65 -10.57
N LYS A 95 8.96 -6.28 -9.54
CA LYS A 95 8.63 -7.71 -9.46
C LYS A 95 7.32 -7.92 -8.68
N PRO A 96 6.69 -9.10 -8.78
CA PRO A 96 5.63 -9.51 -7.86
C PRO A 96 6.05 -9.32 -6.39
N PHE A 97 5.26 -8.58 -5.62
CA PHE A 97 5.44 -8.38 -4.18
C PHE A 97 4.21 -8.90 -3.44
N ILE A 98 4.26 -10.17 -3.02
CA ILE A 98 3.13 -10.87 -2.42
C ILE A 98 3.48 -11.21 -0.98
N VAL A 99 2.61 -10.81 -0.05
CA VAL A 99 2.80 -11.05 1.39
C VAL A 99 1.85 -12.14 1.87
N GLU A 100 2.43 -13.25 2.33
CA GLU A 100 1.72 -14.36 2.94
C GLU A 100 1.52 -14.11 4.44
N SER A 101 0.25 -14.09 4.90
CA SER A 101 -0.13 -13.78 6.29
C SER A 101 -0.79 -14.95 7.02
N ASP A 102 -0.71 -16.15 6.43
CA ASP A 102 -1.27 -17.40 6.95
C ASP A 102 -0.97 -17.66 8.43
N LYS A 103 0.25 -17.36 8.87
CA LYS A 103 0.67 -17.53 10.27
C LYS A 103 -0.14 -16.63 11.19
N PHE A 104 -0.30 -15.35 10.84
CA PHE A 104 -1.10 -14.41 11.63
C PHE A 104 -2.56 -14.83 11.63
N VAL A 105 -3.12 -15.14 10.46
CA VAL A 105 -4.54 -15.51 10.31
C VAL A 105 -4.88 -16.75 11.13
N LYS A 106 -4.00 -17.77 11.15
CA LYS A 106 -4.21 -18.99 11.95
C LYS A 106 -4.15 -18.74 13.45
N THR A 107 -3.34 -17.79 13.91
CA THR A 107 -3.13 -17.53 15.34
C THR A 107 -4.12 -16.52 15.91
N PHE A 108 -4.40 -15.44 15.18
CA PHE A 108 -5.15 -14.27 15.66
C PHE A 108 -6.44 -14.00 14.87
N GLY A 109 -6.67 -14.70 13.77
CA GLY A 109 -7.82 -14.48 12.89
C GLY A 109 -7.51 -13.52 11.73
N ASN A 110 -8.44 -13.48 10.76
CA ASN A 110 -8.34 -12.55 9.64
C ASN A 110 -9.10 -11.25 9.96
N MET A 111 -8.35 -10.16 10.02
CA MET A 111 -8.83 -8.80 10.31
C MET A 111 -8.68 -7.86 9.10
N ALA A 112 -8.29 -8.38 7.93
CA ALA A 112 -8.02 -7.56 6.76
C ALA A 112 -9.29 -6.82 6.28
N THR A 113 -9.19 -5.51 6.18
CA THR A 113 -10.23 -4.64 5.64
C THR A 113 -10.30 -4.79 4.11
N PRO A 114 -11.48 -5.02 3.51
CA PRO A 114 -11.63 -5.06 2.05
C PRO A 114 -11.21 -3.75 1.38
N HIS A 115 -10.60 -3.85 0.18
CA HIS A 115 -10.09 -2.69 -0.55
C HIS A 115 -11.10 -1.56 -0.74
N ASP A 116 -12.35 -1.88 -1.10
CA ASP A 116 -13.40 -0.87 -1.31
C ASP A 116 -13.65 -0.04 -0.03
N THR A 117 -13.65 -0.69 1.14
CA THR A 117 -13.78 -0.01 2.43
C THR A 117 -12.55 0.84 2.74
N ALA A 118 -11.35 0.26 2.62
CA ALA A 118 -10.10 0.97 2.91
C ALA A 118 -9.92 2.21 2.01
N VAL A 119 -10.24 2.11 0.71
CA VAL A 119 -10.19 3.22 -0.26
C VAL A 119 -11.18 4.32 0.12
N LYS A 120 -12.42 3.95 0.43
CA LYS A 120 -13.47 4.90 0.86
C LYS A 120 -13.06 5.66 2.13
N GLU A 121 -12.57 4.95 3.13
CA GLU A 121 -12.10 5.56 4.39
C GLU A 121 -10.89 6.47 4.17
N THR A 122 -9.95 6.06 3.32
CA THR A 122 -8.77 6.87 2.97
C THR A 122 -9.16 8.17 2.28
N ILE A 123 -10.09 8.12 1.31
CA ILE A 123 -10.59 9.31 0.61
C ILE A 123 -11.37 10.22 1.56
N ALA A 124 -12.19 9.66 2.45
CA ALA A 124 -12.92 10.43 3.46
C ALA A 124 -11.94 11.18 4.38
N TRP A 125 -10.95 10.47 4.92
CA TRP A 125 -9.90 11.06 5.74
C TRP A 125 -9.13 12.18 5.01
N TYR A 126 -8.72 11.94 3.76
CA TYR A 126 -8.02 12.93 2.93
C TYR A 126 -8.84 14.22 2.74
N ARG A 127 -10.14 14.07 2.46
CA ARG A 127 -11.06 15.21 2.26
C ARG A 127 -11.20 16.06 3.51
N GLU A 128 -11.23 15.44 4.69
CA GLU A 128 -11.34 16.12 5.97
C GLU A 128 -10.05 16.83 6.38
N HIS A 129 -8.88 16.19 6.18
CA HIS A 129 -7.62 16.64 6.79
C HIS A 129 -6.73 17.49 5.88
N LEU A 130 -6.86 17.36 4.56
CA LEU A 130 -5.94 18.01 3.61
C LEU A 130 -6.59 19.07 2.73
N ARG A 131 -7.93 19.13 2.63
CA ARG A 131 -8.61 20.25 1.94
C ARG A 131 -8.57 21.57 2.72
N GLY A 132 -8.28 21.53 4.03
CA GLY A 132 -8.21 22.72 4.91
C GLY A 132 -6.84 23.40 5.02
N LYS A 133 -5.78 22.85 4.40
CA LYS A 133 -4.40 23.39 4.46
C LYS A 133 -3.96 24.04 3.14
N LYS A 134 -4.83 24.87 2.54
CA LYS A 134 -4.42 25.75 1.42
C LYS A 134 -3.91 27.09 1.94
#